data_AF-A0A1Y3ZQF5-F1
#
_entry.id   AF-A0A1Y3ZQF5-F1
#
_cell.length_a   1.000
_cell.length_b   1.000
_cell.length_c   1.000
_cell.angle_alpha   90.00
_cell.angle_beta   90.00
_cell.angle_gamma   90.00
#
_symmetry.space_group_name_H-M   'P 1'
#
loop_
_entity.id
_entity.type
_entity.pdbx_description
1 polymer ?
#
loop_
_entity_poly.entity_id
_entity_poly.type
_entity_poly.pdbx_seq_one_letter_code
_entity_poly.pdbx_strand_id
1 'polypeptide(L)'
;MRLEWRGRTLVITWLPVGAMGRLAALAPASRGETEVLAALLAGARVCLERKALEYRLYRRTAPPSIYRRCLALERQLREMGICVAGTGGR
;
A
#
# COMPACT_ATOMS: atom_id res chain seq x y z
N MET A 1 -1.21 5.43 -8.83
CA MET A 1 -0.65 4.16 -8.32
C MET A 1 -0.41 3.21 -9.48
N ARG A 2 0.38 2.16 -9.29
CA ARG A 2 0.60 1.11 -10.30
C ARG A 2 0.39 -0.26 -9.68
N LEU A 3 -0.30 -1.12 -10.42
CA LEU A 3 -0.75 -2.44 -9.99
C LEU A 3 -0.39 -3.46 -11.07
N GLU A 4 -0.08 -4.68 -10.64
CA GLU A 4 0.20 -5.82 -11.50
C GLU A 4 -0.40 -7.08 -10.88
N TRP A 5 -1.16 -7.85 -11.65
CA TRP A 5 -1.58 -9.17 -11.23
C TRP A 5 -0.46 -10.18 -11.47
N ARG A 6 -0.06 -10.90 -10.41
CA ARG A 6 0.88 -12.02 -10.46
C ARG A 6 0.16 -13.28 -9.96
N GLY A 7 -0.49 -13.98 -10.90
CA GLY A 7 -1.41 -15.07 -10.58
C GLY A 7 -2.60 -14.59 -9.76
N ARG A 8 -2.82 -15.16 -8.58
CA ARG A 8 -3.90 -14.76 -7.64
C ARG A 8 -3.52 -13.62 -6.69
N THR A 9 -2.38 -12.98 -6.91
CA THR A 9 -1.88 -11.89 -6.06
C THR A 9 -1.91 -10.58 -6.83
N LEU A 10 -2.57 -9.56 -6.27
CA LEU A 10 -2.48 -8.18 -6.74
C LEU A 10 -1.23 -7.54 -6.13
N VAL A 11 -0.28 -7.17 -6.97
CA VAL A 11 0.98 -6.55 -6.55
C VAL A 11 0.94 -5.06 -6.84
N ILE A 12 1.06 -4.26 -5.78
CA ILE A 12 1.20 -2.82 -5.83
C ILE A 12 2.69 -2.50 -6.04
N THR A 13 3.05 -2.05 -7.25
CA THR A 13 4.43 -1.71 -7.62
C THR A 13 4.77 -0.23 -7.35
N TRP A 14 3.75 0.63 -7.22
CA TRP A 14 3.90 2.02 -6.79
C TRP A 14 2.65 2.52 -6.05
N LEU A 15 2.81 2.94 -4.80
CA LEU A 15 1.78 3.45 -3.92
C LEU A 15 2.08 4.89 -3.48
N PRO A 16 1.35 5.88 -4.04
CA PRO A 16 1.48 7.28 -3.63
C PRO A 16 0.96 7.56 -2.21
N VAL A 17 1.50 8.58 -1.53
CA VAL A 17 1.10 8.93 -0.15
C VAL A 17 -0.39 9.26 -0.03
N GLY A 18 -0.93 10.02 -0.99
CA GLY A 18 -2.36 10.34 -0.99
C GLY A 18 -3.25 9.10 -1.14
N ALA A 19 -2.79 8.10 -1.90
CA ALA A 19 -3.49 6.83 -2.05
C ALA A 19 -3.41 5.97 -0.78
N MET A 20 -2.30 6.04 -0.03
CA MET A 20 -2.19 5.37 1.27
C MET A 20 -3.30 5.83 2.22
N GLY A 21 -3.52 7.15 2.33
CA GLY A 21 -4.56 7.72 3.19
C GLY A 21 -5.97 7.30 2.78
N ARG A 22 -6.26 7.32 1.47
CA ARG A 22 -7.57 6.91 0.94
C ARG A 22 -7.86 5.43 1.14
N LEU A 23 -6.87 4.57 0.88
CA LEU A 23 -7.00 3.14 1.14
C LEU A 23 -7.20 2.86 2.62
N ALA A 24 -6.40 3.49 3.49
CA ALA A 24 -6.52 3.38 4.94
C ALA A 24 -7.91 3.80 5.43
N ALA A 25 -8.51 4.83 4.82
CA ALA A 25 -9.84 5.33 5.12
C ALA A 25 -10.98 4.59 4.40
N LEU A 26 -10.71 3.53 3.63
CA LEU A 26 -11.70 2.83 2.80
C LEU A 26 -12.49 3.74 1.84
N ALA A 27 -11.84 4.81 1.36
CA ALA A 27 -12.44 5.84 0.51
C ALA A 27 -11.69 5.95 -0.84
N PRO A 28 -11.81 4.93 -1.72
CA PRO A 28 -11.11 4.95 -3.00
C PRO A 28 -11.63 6.09 -3.90
N ALA A 29 -10.70 6.83 -4.50
CA ALA A 29 -10.98 7.93 -5.43
C ALA A 29 -10.44 7.66 -6.85
N SER A 30 -9.87 6.48 -7.09
CA SER A 30 -9.36 6.08 -8.41
C SER A 30 -9.60 4.60 -8.68
N ARG A 31 -9.63 4.21 -9.96
CA ARG A 31 -9.82 2.81 -10.38
C ARG A 31 -8.84 1.85 -9.71
N GLY A 32 -7.57 2.22 -9.58
CA GLY A 32 -6.59 1.37 -8.91
C GLY A 32 -6.87 1.21 -7.41
N GLU A 33 -7.32 2.27 -6.73
CA GLU A 33 -7.68 2.17 -5.31
C GLU A 33 -8.92 1.28 -5.12
N THR A 34 -9.90 1.41 -6.01
CA THR A 34 -11.07 0.52 -6.06
C THR A 34 -10.68 -0.93 -6.28
N GLU A 35 -9.74 -1.20 -7.21
CA GLU A 35 -9.25 -2.55 -7.50
C GLU A 35 -8.53 -3.18 -6.31
N VAL A 36 -7.71 -2.42 -5.58
CA VAL A 36 -7.08 -2.88 -4.34
C VAL A 36 -8.13 -3.25 -3.30
N LEU A 37 -9.12 -2.39 -3.07
CA LEU A 37 -10.18 -2.67 -2.11
C LEU A 37 -11.02 -3.88 -2.53
N ALA A 38 -11.39 -3.98 -3.80
CA ALA A 38 -12.12 -5.13 -4.34
C ALA A 38 -11.34 -6.43 -4.20
N ALA A 39 -10.03 -6.41 -4.45
CA ALA A 39 -9.17 -7.58 -4.26
C ALA A 39 -9.13 -8.04 -2.80
N LEU A 40 -9.01 -7.10 -1.84
CA LEU A 40 -9.07 -7.41 -0.41
C LEU A 40 -10.42 -8.03 -0.03
N LEU A 41 -11.53 -7.42 -0.46
CA LEU A 41 -12.89 -7.92 -0.19
C LEU A 41 -13.15 -9.30 -0.83
N ALA A 42 -12.57 -9.57 -2.00
CA ALA A 42 -12.65 -10.86 -2.67
C ALA A 42 -11.72 -11.94 -2.05
N GLY A 43 -10.97 -11.61 -0.98
CA GLY A 43 -10.03 -12.53 -0.34
C GLY A 43 -8.77 -12.81 -1.17
N ALA A 44 -8.49 -12.00 -2.20
CA ALA A 44 -7.25 -12.11 -2.96
C ALA A 44 -6.06 -11.61 -2.13
N ARG A 45 -4.87 -12.14 -2.42
CA ARG A 45 -3.64 -11.65 -1.77
C ARG A 45 -3.29 -10.29 -2.37
N VAL A 46 -3.09 -9.28 -1.52
CA VAL A 46 -2.59 -7.97 -1.96
C VAL A 46 -1.22 -7.73 -1.34
N CYS A 47 -0.24 -7.44 -2.18
CA CYS A 47 1.16 -7.28 -1.77
C CYS A 47 1.74 -5.97 -2.29
N LEU A 48 2.56 -5.29 -1.48
CA LEU A 48 3.40 -4.16 -1.86
C LEU A 48 4.79 -4.66 -2.22
N GLU A 49 5.35 -4.20 -3.34
CA GLU A 49 6.79 -4.38 -3.56
C GLU A 49 7.62 -3.61 -2.52
N ARG A 50 8.84 -4.08 -2.23
CA ARG A 50 9.73 -3.48 -1.22
C ARG A 50 9.93 -1.97 -1.37
N LYS A 51 9.93 -1.49 -2.62
CA LYS A 51 10.17 -0.09 -3.00
C LYS A 51 8.91 0.62 -3.50
N ALA A 52 7.73 0.01 -3.36
CA ALA A 52 6.49 0.59 -3.89
C ALA A 52 6.05 1.85 -3.13
N LEU A 53 6.43 2.01 -1.87
CA LEU A 53 5.97 3.10 -1.01
C LEU A 53 6.69 4.41 -1.32
N GLU A 54 5.98 5.34 -1.97
CA GLU A 54 6.50 6.65 -2.37
C GLU A 54 7.15 7.41 -1.19
N TYR A 55 6.50 7.41 -0.02
CA TYR A 55 6.96 8.21 1.12
C TYR A 55 8.39 7.86 1.58
N ARG A 56 8.84 6.62 1.31
CA ARG A 56 10.19 6.18 1.67
C ARG A 56 11.29 6.91 0.91
N LEU A 57 10.99 7.47 -0.27
CA LEU A 57 11.92 8.31 -1.02
C LEU A 57 12.28 9.58 -0.24
N TYR A 58 11.35 10.09 0.57
CA TYR A 58 11.52 11.32 1.35
C TYR A 58 12.09 11.08 2.75
N ARG A 59 12.65 9.90 3.04
CA ARG A 59 13.21 9.56 4.37
C ARG A 59 14.23 10.58 4.88
N ARG A 60 14.98 11.22 3.99
CA ARG A 60 16.05 12.18 4.33
C ARG A 60 15.61 13.64 4.30
N THR A 61 14.45 13.95 3.73
CA THR A 61 14.02 15.33 3.46
C THR A 61 12.69 15.70 4.12
N ALA A 62 11.82 14.73 4.41
CA ALA A 62 10.53 15.01 5.03
C ALA A 62 10.67 15.43 6.50
N PRO A 63 9.87 16.41 6.97
CA PRO A 63 9.75 16.70 8.40
C PRO A 63 9.37 15.45 9.20
N PRO A 64 9.95 15.22 10.40
CA PRO A 64 9.73 14.01 11.19
C PRO A 64 8.25 13.71 11.49
N SER A 65 7.44 14.75 11.71
CA SER A 65 6.00 14.62 11.98
C SER A 65 5.23 14.04 10.79
N ILE A 66 5.52 14.50 9.56
CA ILE A 66 4.91 14.00 8.33
C ILE A 66 5.36 12.56 8.04
N TYR A 67 6.65 12.27 8.21
CA TYR A 67 7.16 10.92 8.00
C TYR A 67 6.53 9.91 8.97
N ARG A 68 6.35 10.28 10.24
CA ARG A 68 5.66 9.45 11.25
C ARG A 68 4.20 9.17 10.88
N ARG A 69 3.48 10.14 10.33
CA ARG A 69 2.10 9.92 9.84
C ARG A 69 2.07 8.91 8.69
N CYS A 70 3.03 8.98 7.77
CA CYS A 70 3.14 8.00 6.68
C CYS A 70 3.46 6.58 7.20
N LEU A 71 4.32 6.48 8.22
CA LEU A 71 4.60 5.20 8.89
C LEU A 71 3.34 4.62 9.55
N ALA A 72 2.51 5.45 10.18
CA ALA A 72 1.24 5.01 10.76
C ALA A 72 0.28 4.48 9.68
N LEU A 73 0.18 5.18 8.55
CA LEU A 73 -0.60 4.69 7.39
C LEU A 73 -0.06 3.35 6.87
N GLU A 74 1.26 3.18 6.75
CA GLU A 74 1.84 1.89 6.34
C GLU A 74 1.42 0.75 7.30
N ARG A 75 1.40 1.01 8.61
CA ARG A 75 0.96 0.01 9.61
C ARG A 75 -0.51 -0.34 9.44
N GLN A 76 -1.37 0.66 9.29
CA GLN A 76 -2.80 0.46 9.08
C GLN A 76 -3.08 -0.36 7.80
N LEU A 77 -2.38 -0.07 6.70
CA LEU A 77 -2.50 -0.87 5.47
C LEU A 77 -2.09 -2.34 5.67
N ARG A 78 -1.08 -2.61 6.51
CA ARG A 78 -0.69 -3.97 6.86
C ARG A 78 -1.74 -4.68 7.71
N GLU A 79 -2.35 -3.97 8.67
CA GLU A 79 -3.45 -4.50 9.49
C GLU A 79 -4.67 -4.86 8.64
N MET A 80 -4.91 -4.11 7.55
CA MET A 80 -5.94 -4.43 6.55
C MET A 80 -5.61 -5.64 5.66
N GLY A 81 -4.42 -6.24 5.78
CA GLY A 81 -4.02 -7.42 4.99
C GLY A 81 -3.16 -7.12 3.75
N ILE A 82 -2.69 -5.87 3.57
CA ILE A 82 -1.74 -5.55 2.50
C ILE A 82 -0.33 -5.92 2.96
N CYS A 83 0.18 -7.03 2.46
CA CYS A 83 1.49 -7.57 2.83
C CYS A 83 2.63 -6.82 2.13
N VAL A 84 3.82 -6.71 2.73
CA VAL A 84 5.02 -6.26 2.01
C VAL A 84 5.77 -7.49 1.49
N ALA A 85 5.93 -7.59 0.17
CA ALA A 85 6.70 -8.64 -0.48
C ALA A 85 8.12 -8.67 0.09
N GLY A 86 8.45 -9.75 0.80
CA GLY A 86 9.72 -9.90 1.54
C GLY A 86 9.59 -10.17 3.04
N THR A 87 8.40 -10.47 3.56
CA THR A 87 8.16 -10.93 4.94
C THR A 87 7.40 -12.27 5.02
N GLY A 88 7.47 -13.07 3.97
CA GLY A 88 6.87 -14.42 3.90
C GLY A 88 7.93 -15.44 3.51
N GLY A 89 8.95 -15.58 4.34
CA GLY A 89 9.87 -16.72 4.32
C GLY A 89 9.65 -17.50 5.61
N ARG A 90 8.65 -18.38 5.59
CA ARG A 90 8.53 -19.49 6.51
C ARG A 90 7.84 -20.63 5.77
#